data_AF-A0A9E0A605-F1
#
_entry.id   AF-A0A9E0A605-F1
#
_cell.length_a   1.000
_cell.length_b   1.000
_cell.length_c   1.000
_cell.angle_alpha   90.00
_cell.angle_beta   90.00
_cell.angle_gamma   90.00
#
_symmetry.space_group_name_H-M   'P 1'
#
loop_
_entity.id
_entity.type
_entity.pdbx_description
1 polymer ?
#
loop_
_entity_poly.entity_id
_entity_poly.type
_entity_poly.pdbx_seq_one_letter_code
_entity_poly.pdbx_strand_id
1 'polypeptide(L)'
;MIKIKEISEQFAVIDSLIVEILNCAAEDFLGLNERFKEAYSKSTSISANAEEVFAVYASSYTSESLLNLRLLLKKFSQAKKETNKYADSIVKSIDEVYDILDSIDLHSKNINQNLLTLKFLLANLKITGIESHSDEVTEEKDELFIEFNRLVNKSKLAELELAKSLHGNMKLLREGVDRVKKNMRNANQQIGIAIDIINESIQIFSEKQQDLSLNIPKLQENNAKLRDSIDSIITNL
;
A
#
# COMPACT_ATOMS: atom_id res chain seq x y z
N MET A 1 87.43 -63.94 7.87
CA MET A 1 87.45 -62.47 7.96
C MET A 1 86.61 -61.80 6.86
N ILE A 2 86.69 -62.25 5.59
CA ILE A 2 85.93 -61.69 4.45
C ILE A 2 84.40 -61.73 4.65
N LYS A 3 83.84 -62.87 5.08
CA LYS A 3 82.38 -63.01 5.35
C LYS A 3 81.84 -62.08 6.45
N ILE A 4 82.63 -61.75 7.47
CA ILE A 4 82.21 -60.83 8.54
C ILE A 4 82.14 -59.40 8.00
N LYS A 5 83.02 -59.06 7.05
CA LYS A 5 83.06 -57.75 6.41
C LYS A 5 81.86 -57.54 5.49
N GLU A 6 81.49 -58.53 4.68
CA GLU A 6 80.26 -58.51 3.86
C GLU A 6 78.99 -58.40 4.72
N ILE A 7 78.91 -59.14 5.83
CA ILE A 7 77.77 -59.04 6.75
C ILE A 7 77.69 -57.64 7.37
N SER A 8 78.83 -57.07 7.78
CA SER A 8 78.89 -55.73 8.35
C SER A 8 78.51 -54.64 7.33
N GLU A 9 78.87 -54.83 6.05
CA GLU A 9 78.46 -53.94 4.95
C GLU A 9 76.96 -54.04 4.67
N GLN A 10 76.38 -55.25 4.71
CA GLN A 10 74.92 -55.42 4.58
C GLN A 10 74.15 -54.78 5.73
N PHE A 11 74.62 -54.91 6.98
CA PHE A 11 74.01 -54.20 8.11
C PHE A 11 74.12 -52.68 7.98
N ALA A 12 75.25 -52.15 7.47
CA ALA A 12 75.38 -50.72 7.21
C ALA A 12 74.39 -50.21 6.13
N VAL A 13 74.09 -51.03 5.11
CA VAL A 13 73.07 -50.72 4.10
C VAL A 13 71.66 -50.74 4.71
N ILE A 14 71.37 -51.72 5.57
CA ILE A 14 70.08 -51.80 6.29
C ILE A 14 69.91 -50.59 7.21
N ASP A 15 70.93 -50.22 7.97
CA ASP A 15 70.91 -49.04 8.85
C ASP A 15 70.68 -47.75 8.05
N SER A 16 71.33 -47.61 6.88
CA SER A 16 71.10 -46.50 5.97
C SER A 16 69.64 -46.42 5.50
N LEU A 17 69.05 -47.56 5.11
CA LEU A 17 67.65 -47.65 4.68
C LEU A 17 66.68 -47.32 5.83
N ILE A 18 66.98 -47.76 7.06
CA ILE A 18 66.18 -47.43 8.25
C ILE A 18 66.20 -45.91 8.50
N VAL A 19 67.36 -45.28 8.40
CA VAL A 19 67.49 -43.82 8.54
C VAL A 19 66.73 -43.07 7.45
N GLU A 20 66.79 -43.56 6.21
CA GLU A 20 66.08 -42.96 5.07
C GLU A 20 64.55 -43.06 5.25
N ILE A 21 64.05 -44.22 5.70
CA ILE A 21 62.62 -44.40 6.03
C ILE A 21 62.20 -43.51 7.19
N LEU A 22 63.03 -43.40 8.24
CA LEU A 22 62.74 -42.53 9.40
C LEU A 22 62.68 -41.06 8.98
N ASN A 23 63.58 -40.61 8.11
CA ASN A 23 63.56 -39.25 7.58
C ASN A 23 62.34 -38.99 6.69
N CYS A 24 61.99 -39.94 5.83
CA CYS A 24 60.81 -39.83 4.96
C CYS A 24 59.52 -39.80 5.80
N ALA A 25 59.41 -40.66 6.81
CA ALA A 25 58.30 -40.63 7.76
C ALA A 25 58.25 -39.31 8.55
N ALA A 26 59.39 -38.76 8.97
CA ALA A 26 59.46 -37.48 9.65
C ALA A 26 59.00 -36.31 8.77
N GLU A 27 59.40 -36.29 7.49
CA GLU A 27 58.92 -35.31 6.50
C GLU A 27 57.40 -35.45 6.26
N ASP A 28 56.90 -36.68 6.12
CA ASP A 28 55.46 -36.92 5.96
C ASP A 28 54.65 -36.46 7.18
N PHE A 29 55.14 -36.72 8.40
CA PHE A 29 54.51 -36.23 9.63
C PHE A 29 54.52 -34.70 9.72
N LEU A 30 55.62 -34.05 9.32
CA LEU A 30 55.73 -32.59 9.27
C LEU A 30 54.74 -32.00 8.26
N GLY A 31 54.68 -32.54 7.05
CA GLY A 31 53.75 -32.10 6.01
C GLY A 31 52.28 -32.34 6.38
N LEU A 32 51.99 -33.44 7.07
CA LEU A 32 50.65 -33.74 7.59
C LEU A 32 50.25 -32.73 8.69
N ASN A 33 51.15 -32.44 9.64
CA ASN A 33 50.92 -31.47 10.70
C ASN A 33 50.67 -30.05 10.15
N GLU A 34 51.44 -29.63 9.15
CA GLU A 34 51.27 -28.34 8.50
C GLU A 34 49.89 -28.22 7.81
N ARG A 35 49.46 -29.27 7.10
CA ARG A 35 48.12 -29.35 6.51
C ARG A 35 47.01 -29.35 7.57
N PHE A 36 47.19 -30.03 8.70
CA PHE A 36 46.22 -30.00 9.80
C PHE A 36 46.08 -28.61 10.42
N LYS A 37 47.18 -27.90 10.64
CA LYS A 37 47.16 -26.51 11.13
C LYS A 37 46.48 -25.56 10.14
N GLU A 38 46.71 -25.74 8.85
CA GLU A 38 46.02 -24.95 7.82
C GLU A 38 44.51 -25.23 7.79
N ALA A 39 44.13 -26.51 7.85
CA ALA A 39 42.72 -26.93 7.92
C ALA A 39 42.02 -26.39 9.18
N TYR A 40 42.72 -26.37 10.32
CA TYR A 40 42.23 -25.77 11.57
C TYR A 40 41.92 -24.29 11.44
N SER A 41 42.89 -23.53 10.91
CA SER A 41 42.76 -22.09 10.73
C SER A 41 41.57 -21.76 9.83
N LYS A 42 41.43 -22.49 8.71
CA LYS A 42 40.29 -22.37 7.79
C LYS A 42 38.98 -22.73 8.47
N SER A 43 38.92 -23.85 9.20
CA SER A 43 37.73 -24.28 9.95
C SER A 43 37.29 -23.24 10.98
N THR A 44 38.24 -22.71 11.76
CA THR A 44 37.97 -21.68 12.76
C THR A 44 37.40 -20.41 12.13
N SER A 45 37.97 -19.98 11.01
CA SER A 45 37.46 -18.82 10.26
C SER A 45 36.07 -19.07 9.68
N ILE A 46 35.81 -20.25 9.11
CA ILE A 46 34.48 -20.63 8.60
C ILE A 46 33.45 -20.66 9.73
N SER A 47 33.80 -21.24 10.88
CA SER A 47 32.93 -21.29 12.05
C SER A 47 32.58 -19.89 12.56
N ALA A 48 33.55 -18.99 12.64
CA ALA A 48 33.32 -17.61 13.05
C ALA A 48 32.41 -16.86 12.07
N ASN A 49 32.65 -17.01 10.76
CA ASN A 49 31.81 -16.40 9.73
C ASN A 49 30.38 -16.96 9.78
N ALA A 50 30.21 -18.26 10.03
CA ALA A 50 28.90 -18.88 10.18
C ALA A 50 28.16 -18.35 11.40
N GLU A 51 28.83 -18.18 12.54
CA GLU A 51 28.26 -17.56 13.74
C GLU A 51 27.79 -16.13 13.49
N GLU A 52 28.55 -15.33 12.75
CA GLU A 52 28.15 -13.97 12.36
C GLU A 52 26.90 -13.97 11.48
N VAL A 53 26.84 -14.87 10.48
CA VAL A 53 25.65 -15.05 9.65
C VAL A 53 24.44 -15.46 10.49
N PHE A 54 24.61 -16.43 11.40
CA PHE A 54 23.52 -16.84 12.30
C PHE A 54 23.06 -15.70 13.19
N ALA A 55 23.96 -14.86 13.71
CA ALA A 55 23.61 -13.71 14.53
C ALA A 55 22.78 -12.68 13.74
N VAL A 56 23.11 -12.41 12.48
CA VAL A 56 22.33 -11.51 11.61
C VAL A 56 20.91 -12.04 11.41
N TYR A 57 20.75 -13.33 11.12
CA TYR A 57 19.42 -13.92 10.88
C TYR A 57 18.63 -14.24 12.16
N ALA A 58 19.32 -14.46 13.28
CA ALA A 58 18.69 -14.61 14.59
C ALA A 58 18.31 -13.25 15.19
N SER A 59 18.95 -12.16 14.75
CA SER A 59 18.61 -10.80 15.18
C SER A 59 17.18 -10.44 14.78
N SER A 60 16.57 -9.57 15.59
CA SER A 60 15.17 -9.11 15.54
C SER A 60 14.69 -8.51 14.21
N TYR A 61 15.53 -8.47 13.17
CA TYR A 61 15.23 -7.80 11.92
C TYR A 61 14.00 -8.41 11.20
N THR A 62 13.88 -9.74 11.20
CA THR A 62 12.74 -10.43 10.58
C THR A 62 11.45 -10.21 11.38
N SER A 63 11.52 -10.24 12.71
CA SER A 63 10.35 -10.03 13.58
C SER A 63 9.88 -8.57 13.58
N GLU A 64 10.80 -7.60 13.55
CA GLU A 64 10.50 -6.17 13.45
C GLU A 64 9.91 -5.83 12.07
N SER A 65 10.47 -6.37 10.99
CA SER A 65 9.92 -6.19 9.64
C SER A 65 8.51 -6.76 9.52
N LEU A 66 8.26 -7.93 10.10
CA LEU A 66 6.94 -8.56 10.10
C LEU A 66 5.93 -7.77 10.96
N LEU A 67 6.37 -7.20 12.09
CA LEU A 67 5.55 -6.28 12.88
C LEU A 67 5.20 -5.02 12.07
N ASN A 68 6.17 -4.43 11.39
CA ASN A 68 5.98 -3.24 10.54
C ASN A 68 5.01 -3.51 9.40
N LEU A 69 5.10 -4.67 8.73
CA LEU A 69 4.16 -5.08 7.70
C LEU A 69 2.73 -5.23 8.24
N ARG A 70 2.56 -5.85 9.42
CA ARG A 70 1.24 -5.97 10.07
C ARG A 70 0.65 -4.61 10.45
N LEU A 71 1.49 -3.68 10.93
CA LEU A 71 1.07 -2.30 11.22
C LEU A 71 0.66 -1.57 9.94
N LEU A 72 1.41 -1.77 8.85
CA LEU A 72 1.09 -1.20 7.54
C LEU A 72 -0.25 -1.72 7.02
N LEU A 73 -0.48 -3.04 7.09
CA LEU A 73 -1.76 -3.66 6.73
C LEU A 73 -2.94 -3.04 7.49
N LYS A 74 -2.78 -2.85 8.81
CA LYS A 74 -3.81 -2.22 9.64
C LYS A 74 -4.09 -0.78 9.21
N LYS A 75 -3.05 0.00 8.92
CA LYS A 75 -3.18 1.39 8.44
C LYS A 75 -3.90 1.46 7.10
N PHE A 76 -3.53 0.61 6.14
CA PHE A 76 -4.20 0.56 4.82
C PHE A 76 -5.66 0.13 4.92
N SER A 77 -5.95 -0.87 5.77
CA SER A 77 -7.32 -1.34 6.02
C SER A 77 -8.19 -0.26 6.65
N GLN A 78 -7.63 0.50 7.60
CA GLN A 78 -8.29 1.64 8.21
C GLN A 78 -8.53 2.77 7.20
N ALA A 79 -7.51 3.14 6.42
CA ALA A 79 -7.62 4.15 5.37
C ALA A 79 -8.72 3.78 4.36
N LYS A 80 -8.80 2.51 3.92
CA LYS A 80 -9.87 2.00 3.06
C LYS A 80 -11.26 2.25 3.66
N LYS A 81 -11.43 1.90 4.94
CA LYS A 81 -12.70 2.06 5.65
C LYS A 81 -13.09 3.53 5.78
N GLU A 82 -12.14 4.39 6.13
CA GLU A 82 -12.37 5.83 6.27
C GLU A 82 -12.70 6.49 4.93
N THR A 83 -11.95 6.18 3.87
CA THR A 83 -12.24 6.68 2.51
C THR A 83 -13.65 6.31 2.07
N ASN A 84 -14.09 5.07 2.29
CA ASN A 84 -15.46 4.65 1.95
C ASN A 84 -16.51 5.44 2.75
N LYS A 85 -16.29 5.59 4.06
CA LYS A 85 -17.19 6.37 4.91
C LYS A 85 -17.30 7.83 4.44
N TYR A 86 -16.19 8.46 4.09
CA TYR A 86 -16.20 9.84 3.57
C TYR A 86 -16.91 9.94 2.22
N ALA A 87 -16.64 9.00 1.30
CA ALA A 87 -17.30 8.97 -0.01
C ALA A 87 -18.84 8.81 0.14
N ASP A 88 -19.30 7.90 0.98
CA ASP A 88 -20.73 7.69 1.25
C ASP A 88 -21.37 8.95 1.85
N SER A 89 -20.67 9.61 2.78
CA SER A 89 -21.13 10.87 3.37
C SER A 89 -21.25 11.99 2.33
N ILE A 90 -20.28 12.11 1.43
CA ILE A 90 -20.30 13.12 0.35
C ILE A 90 -21.48 12.86 -0.58
N VAL A 91 -21.69 11.60 -1.00
CA VAL A 91 -22.81 11.23 -1.87
C VAL A 91 -24.14 11.57 -1.19
N LYS A 92 -24.29 11.20 0.08
CA LYS A 92 -25.50 11.50 0.85
C LYS A 92 -25.76 13.01 0.95
N SER A 93 -24.74 13.81 1.26
CA SER A 93 -24.88 15.26 1.33
C SER A 93 -25.23 15.87 -0.04
N ILE A 94 -24.69 15.34 -1.14
CA ILE A 94 -25.08 15.79 -2.48
C ILE A 94 -26.54 15.43 -2.78
N ASP A 95 -26.99 14.23 -2.44
CA ASP A 95 -28.39 13.83 -2.62
C ASP A 95 -29.35 14.71 -1.78
N GLU A 96 -29.00 15.01 -0.52
CA GLU A 96 -29.77 15.94 0.32
C GLU A 96 -29.88 17.35 -0.31
N VAL A 97 -28.77 17.87 -0.85
CA VAL A 97 -28.80 19.16 -1.57
C VAL A 97 -29.63 19.05 -2.84
N TYR A 98 -29.53 17.94 -3.57
CA TYR A 98 -30.29 17.73 -4.80
C TYR A 98 -31.79 17.75 -4.53
N ASP A 99 -32.25 17.09 -3.47
CA ASP A 99 -33.67 17.06 -3.09
C ASP A 99 -34.20 18.46 -2.73
N ILE A 100 -33.37 19.28 -2.07
CA ILE A 100 -33.70 20.70 -1.81
C ILE A 100 -33.81 21.48 -3.12
N LEU A 101 -32.86 21.31 -4.04
CA LEU A 101 -32.91 21.98 -5.34
C LEU A 101 -34.10 21.53 -6.19
N ASP A 102 -34.47 20.25 -6.16
CA ASP A 102 -35.64 19.71 -6.85
C ASP A 102 -36.95 20.32 -6.30
N SER A 103 -37.04 20.47 -4.97
CA SER A 103 -38.15 21.20 -4.34
C SER A 103 -38.20 22.66 -4.80
N ILE A 104 -37.06 23.36 -4.87
CA ILE A 104 -36.98 24.73 -5.38
C ILE A 104 -37.41 24.79 -6.86
N ASP A 105 -37.06 23.81 -7.68
CA ASP A 105 -37.43 23.74 -9.09
C ASP A 105 -38.94 23.64 -9.26
N LEU A 106 -39.58 22.82 -8.43
CA LEU A 106 -41.03 22.70 -8.39
C LEU A 106 -41.70 24.02 -7.99
N HIS A 107 -41.15 24.72 -6.99
CA HIS A 107 -41.67 26.04 -6.59
C HIS A 107 -41.49 27.08 -7.70
N SER A 108 -40.34 27.10 -8.38
CA SER A 108 -40.09 27.99 -9.52
C SER A 108 -41.07 27.74 -10.68
N LYS A 109 -41.35 26.46 -11.00
CA LYS A 109 -42.38 26.08 -11.98
C LYS A 109 -43.77 26.63 -11.59
N ASN A 110 -44.15 26.53 -10.32
CA ASN A 110 -45.42 27.07 -9.82
C ASN A 110 -45.46 28.60 -9.91
N ILE A 111 -44.38 29.30 -9.55
CA ILE A 111 -44.30 30.77 -9.69
C ILE A 111 -44.43 31.17 -11.16
N ASN A 112 -43.74 30.48 -12.08
CA ASN A 112 -43.85 30.76 -13.50
C ASN A 112 -45.28 30.55 -14.03
N GLN A 113 -45.98 29.50 -13.58
CA GLN A 113 -47.40 29.29 -13.88
C GLN A 113 -48.27 30.43 -13.34
N ASN A 114 -48.05 30.87 -12.10
CA ASN A 114 -48.78 32.00 -11.52
C ASN A 114 -48.53 33.30 -12.28
N LEU A 115 -47.29 33.57 -12.70
CA LEU A 115 -46.95 34.74 -13.52
C LEU A 115 -47.60 34.69 -14.91
N LEU A 116 -47.73 33.50 -15.51
CA LEU A 116 -48.47 33.30 -16.75
C LEU A 116 -49.96 33.60 -16.55
N THR A 117 -50.57 33.07 -15.49
CA THR A 117 -51.97 33.36 -15.14
C THR A 117 -52.20 34.86 -14.91
N LEU A 118 -51.30 35.54 -14.20
CA LEU A 118 -51.36 36.99 -14.01
C LEU A 118 -51.27 37.75 -15.33
N LYS A 119 -50.40 37.33 -16.26
CA LYS A 119 -50.37 37.91 -17.62
C LYS A 119 -51.68 37.73 -18.37
N PHE A 120 -52.29 36.55 -18.28
CA PHE A 120 -53.60 36.32 -18.92
C PHE A 120 -54.69 37.20 -18.30
N LEU A 121 -54.73 37.31 -16.96
CA LEU A 121 -55.65 38.20 -16.27
C LEU A 121 -55.45 39.66 -16.64
N LEU A 122 -54.21 40.13 -16.76
CA LEU A 122 -53.90 41.49 -17.23
C LEU A 122 -54.37 41.72 -18.67
N ALA A 123 -54.13 40.75 -19.56
CA ALA A 123 -54.60 40.83 -20.93
C ALA A 123 -56.14 40.91 -20.98
N ASN A 124 -56.83 40.11 -20.17
CA ASN A 124 -58.29 40.14 -20.06
C ASN A 124 -58.78 41.48 -19.50
N LEU A 125 -58.18 41.99 -18.42
CA LEU A 125 -58.52 43.30 -17.85
C LEU A 125 -58.35 44.42 -18.87
N LYS A 126 -57.29 44.38 -19.69
CA LYS A 126 -57.09 45.34 -20.77
C LYS A 126 -58.19 45.26 -21.83
N ILE A 127 -58.68 44.07 -22.15
CA ILE A 127 -59.74 43.87 -23.17
C ILE A 127 -61.11 44.28 -22.62
N THR A 128 -61.47 43.86 -21.40
CA THR A 128 -62.78 44.11 -20.79
C THR A 128 -62.90 45.53 -20.21
N GLY A 129 -61.81 46.12 -19.73
CA GLY A 129 -61.78 47.50 -19.20
C GLY A 129 -61.95 48.59 -20.27
N ILE A 130 -61.78 48.26 -21.55
CA ILE A 130 -62.07 49.15 -22.69
C ILE A 130 -63.59 49.29 -22.90
N GLU A 131 -64.42 48.39 -22.35
CA GLU A 131 -65.89 48.45 -22.49
C GLU A 131 -66.59 49.24 -21.35
N SER A 132 -65.89 49.57 -20.26
CA SER A 132 -66.47 50.34 -19.15
C SER A 132 -66.32 51.85 -19.37
N HIS A 133 -67.35 52.44 -19.97
CA HIS A 133 -67.56 53.88 -20.12
C HIS A 133 -67.59 54.62 -18.78
N SER A 134 -66.50 55.30 -18.41
CA SER A 134 -66.52 56.46 -17.50
C SER A 134 -65.21 57.26 -17.66
N ASP A 135 -65.31 58.43 -18.30
CA ASP A 135 -64.20 59.26 -18.79
C ASP A 135 -63.34 59.98 -17.71
N GLU A 136 -63.40 59.60 -16.42
CA GLU A 136 -62.78 60.39 -15.34
C GLU A 136 -61.67 59.68 -14.54
N VAL A 137 -61.23 58.46 -14.88
CA VAL A 137 -60.17 57.74 -14.11
C VAL A 137 -59.15 57.00 -15.01
N THR A 138 -58.78 57.58 -16.15
CA THR A 138 -58.08 56.84 -17.23
C THR A 138 -56.55 56.81 -17.10
N GLU A 139 -55.88 57.93 -16.80
CA GLU A 139 -54.41 57.99 -16.80
C GLU A 139 -53.75 57.22 -15.63
N GLU A 140 -54.21 57.41 -14.39
CA GLU A 140 -53.62 56.77 -13.21
C GLU A 140 -53.78 55.24 -13.23
N LYS A 141 -54.90 54.74 -13.79
CA LYS A 141 -55.14 53.30 -13.98
C LYS A 141 -54.25 52.71 -15.07
N ASP A 142 -54.01 53.45 -16.15
CA ASP A 142 -53.13 53.02 -17.23
C ASP A 142 -51.66 52.98 -16.77
N GLU A 143 -51.21 53.94 -15.97
CA GLU A 143 -49.87 53.92 -15.36
C GLU A 143 -49.69 52.72 -14.42
N LEU A 144 -50.65 52.46 -13.53
CA LEU A 144 -50.64 51.29 -12.65
C LEU A 144 -50.62 49.97 -13.45
N PHE A 145 -51.38 49.89 -14.55
CA PHE A 145 -51.39 48.72 -15.42
C PHE A 145 -50.03 48.50 -16.09
N ILE A 146 -49.40 49.56 -16.60
CA ILE A 146 -48.07 49.51 -17.21
C ILE A 146 -47.03 49.09 -16.17
N GLU A 147 -47.07 49.65 -14.97
CA GLU A 147 -46.14 49.31 -13.90
C GLU A 147 -46.28 47.85 -13.46
N PHE A 148 -47.51 47.38 -13.26
CA PHE A 148 -47.77 46.00 -12.86
C PHE A 148 -47.34 45.01 -13.96
N ASN A 149 -47.61 45.30 -15.24
CA ASN A 149 -47.13 44.49 -16.35
C ASN A 149 -45.58 44.46 -16.41
N ARG A 150 -44.92 45.61 -16.17
CA ARG A 150 -43.45 45.68 -16.06
C ARG A 150 -42.93 44.78 -14.93
N LEU A 151 -43.57 44.80 -13.76
CA LEU A 151 -43.19 43.96 -12.62
C LEU A 151 -43.34 42.47 -12.95
N VAL A 152 -44.47 42.06 -13.53
CA VAL A 152 -44.72 40.67 -13.94
C VAL A 152 -43.68 40.20 -14.97
N ASN A 153 -43.32 41.04 -15.94
CA ASN A 153 -42.26 40.73 -16.91
C ASN A 153 -40.88 40.58 -16.25
N LYS A 154 -40.54 41.49 -15.32
CA LYS A 154 -39.29 41.44 -14.56
C LYS A 154 -39.19 40.15 -13.74
N SER A 155 -40.24 39.79 -13.01
CA SER A 155 -40.28 38.55 -12.23
C SER A 155 -40.17 37.32 -13.12
N LYS A 156 -40.79 37.32 -14.30
CA LYS A 156 -40.69 36.21 -15.25
C LYS A 156 -39.28 36.01 -15.80
N LEU A 157 -38.55 37.11 -16.07
CA LEU A 157 -37.15 37.03 -16.50
C LEU A 157 -36.27 36.47 -15.37
N ALA A 158 -36.46 36.94 -14.14
CA ALA A 158 -35.73 36.44 -12.97
C ALA A 158 -35.99 34.92 -12.74
N GLU A 159 -37.22 34.47 -12.87
CA GLU A 159 -37.56 33.03 -12.76
C GLU A 159 -36.92 32.19 -13.87
N LEU A 160 -36.85 32.70 -15.10
CA LEU A 160 -36.17 32.00 -16.21
C LEU A 160 -34.66 31.85 -15.95
N GLU A 161 -34.03 32.88 -15.39
CA GLU A 161 -32.62 32.83 -15.01
C GLU A 161 -32.39 31.87 -13.84
N LEU A 162 -33.26 31.91 -12.83
CA LEU A 162 -33.24 30.99 -11.70
C LEU A 162 -33.35 29.53 -12.16
N ALA A 163 -34.35 29.21 -12.99
CA ALA A 163 -34.57 27.86 -13.51
C ALA A 163 -33.36 27.33 -14.30
N LYS A 164 -32.74 28.18 -15.13
CA LYS A 164 -31.50 27.81 -15.86
C LYS A 164 -30.34 27.51 -14.91
N SER A 165 -30.13 28.38 -13.92
CA SER A 165 -29.08 28.21 -12.91
C SER A 165 -29.30 26.93 -12.09
N LEU A 166 -30.54 26.70 -11.66
CA LEU A 166 -30.92 25.54 -10.88
C LEU A 166 -30.69 24.23 -11.63
N HIS A 167 -31.14 24.14 -12.89
CA HIS A 167 -30.91 22.98 -13.72
C HIS A 167 -29.41 22.72 -13.96
N GLY A 168 -28.63 23.77 -14.18
CA GLY A 168 -27.17 23.68 -14.30
C GLY A 168 -26.52 23.11 -13.03
N ASN A 169 -26.91 23.61 -11.86
CA ASN A 169 -26.40 23.15 -10.57
C ASN A 169 -26.80 21.70 -10.28
N MET A 170 -28.05 21.33 -10.52
CA MET A 170 -28.53 19.94 -10.36
C MET A 170 -27.74 18.97 -11.24
N LYS A 171 -27.42 19.36 -12.49
CA LYS A 171 -26.56 18.57 -13.38
C LYS A 171 -25.15 18.42 -12.80
N LEU A 172 -24.54 19.52 -12.34
CA LEU A 172 -23.19 19.50 -11.74
C LEU A 172 -23.12 18.62 -10.48
N LEU A 173 -24.17 18.62 -9.66
CA LEU A 173 -24.27 17.74 -8.48
C LEU A 173 -24.28 16.26 -8.90
N ARG A 174 -25.09 15.88 -9.89
CA ARG A 174 -25.13 14.49 -10.40
C ARG A 174 -23.80 14.05 -10.98
N GLU A 175 -23.17 14.88 -11.80
CA GLU A 175 -21.81 14.62 -12.28
C GLU A 175 -20.80 14.54 -11.14
N GLY A 176 -20.98 15.33 -10.07
CA GLY A 176 -20.19 15.26 -8.85
C GLY A 176 -20.29 13.90 -8.16
N VAL A 177 -21.50 13.36 -8.00
CA VAL A 177 -21.73 12.01 -7.46
C VAL A 177 -21.02 10.95 -8.30
N ASP A 178 -21.13 11.02 -9.62
CA ASP A 178 -20.49 10.05 -10.52
C ASP A 178 -18.96 10.11 -10.40
N ARG A 179 -18.38 11.33 -10.31
CA ARG A 179 -16.95 11.51 -10.07
C ARG A 179 -16.52 10.93 -8.72
N VAL A 180 -17.27 11.17 -7.65
CA VAL A 180 -16.98 10.61 -6.32
C VAL A 180 -17.01 9.08 -6.36
N LYS A 181 -18.06 8.48 -6.95
CA LYS A 181 -18.18 7.02 -7.09
C LYS A 181 -17.05 6.43 -7.91
N LYS A 182 -16.67 7.06 -9.03
CA LYS A 182 -15.53 6.62 -9.86
C LYS A 182 -14.21 6.68 -9.09
N ASN A 183 -13.93 7.81 -8.44
CA ASN A 183 -12.71 7.99 -7.65
C ASN A 183 -12.65 6.98 -6.48
N MET A 184 -13.77 6.71 -5.82
CA MET A 184 -13.87 5.72 -4.76
C MET A 184 -13.57 4.30 -5.27
N ARG A 185 -14.11 3.90 -6.43
CA ARG A 185 -13.80 2.59 -7.04
C ARG A 185 -12.32 2.45 -7.33
N ASN A 186 -11.71 3.47 -7.94
CA ASN A 186 -10.28 3.49 -8.25
C ASN A 186 -9.43 3.42 -6.98
N ALA A 187 -9.74 4.24 -5.97
CA ALA A 187 -9.04 4.23 -4.69
C ALA A 187 -9.14 2.86 -4.00
N ASN A 188 -10.33 2.25 -3.96
CA ASN A 188 -10.53 0.92 -3.39
C ASN A 188 -9.73 -0.17 -4.11
N GLN A 189 -9.62 -0.09 -5.44
CA GLN A 189 -8.81 -1.02 -6.22
C GLN A 189 -7.33 -0.86 -5.88
N GLN A 190 -6.80 0.36 -5.87
CA GLN A 190 -5.39 0.64 -5.56
C GLN A 190 -5.04 0.23 -4.12
N ILE A 191 -5.90 0.57 -3.15
CA ILE A 191 -5.71 0.15 -1.76
C ILE A 191 -5.84 -1.37 -1.63
N GLY A 192 -6.74 -2.01 -2.39
CA GLY A 192 -6.85 -3.47 -2.46
C GLY A 192 -5.55 -4.13 -2.90
N ILE A 193 -4.98 -3.67 -4.01
CA ILE A 193 -3.69 -4.16 -4.52
C ILE A 193 -2.58 -4.00 -3.47
N ALA A 194 -2.52 -2.84 -2.81
CA ALA A 194 -1.53 -2.61 -1.76
C ALA A 194 -1.70 -3.56 -0.57
N ILE A 195 -2.94 -3.81 -0.15
CA ILE A 195 -3.25 -4.79 0.91
C ILE A 195 -2.81 -6.20 0.51
N ASP A 196 -3.07 -6.61 -0.73
CA ASP A 196 -2.71 -7.93 -1.23
C ASP A 196 -1.19 -8.12 -1.25
N ILE A 197 -0.43 -7.14 -1.74
CA ILE A 197 1.04 -7.15 -1.71
C ILE A 197 1.58 -7.24 -0.27
N ILE A 198 0.98 -6.49 0.66
CA ILE A 198 1.38 -6.54 2.07
C ILE A 198 1.10 -7.92 2.67
N ASN A 199 -0.06 -8.52 2.37
CA ASN A 199 -0.41 -9.86 2.86
C ASN A 199 0.55 -10.92 2.32
N GLU A 200 0.85 -10.89 1.02
CA GLU A 200 1.83 -11.79 0.40
C GLU A 200 3.21 -11.62 1.04
N SER A 201 3.63 -10.38 1.28
CA SER A 201 4.89 -10.09 1.97
C SER A 201 4.90 -10.66 3.40
N ILE A 202 3.81 -10.50 4.16
CA ILE A 202 3.68 -11.07 5.50
C ILE A 202 3.80 -12.59 5.45
N GLN A 203 3.15 -13.24 4.48
CA GLN A 203 3.23 -14.68 4.31
C GLN A 203 4.67 -15.14 4.05
N ILE A 204 5.33 -14.54 3.05
CA ILE A 204 6.73 -14.87 2.69
C ILE A 204 7.67 -14.68 3.88
N PHE A 205 7.56 -13.56 4.60
CA PHE A 205 8.39 -13.30 5.77
C PHE A 205 8.10 -14.27 6.91
N SER A 206 6.83 -14.65 7.13
CA SER A 206 6.46 -15.61 8.16
C SER A 206 7.01 -17.01 7.85
N GLU A 207 6.91 -17.45 6.59
CA GLU A 207 7.49 -18.73 6.14
C GLU A 207 9.02 -18.72 6.30
N LYS A 208 9.69 -17.66 5.86
CA LYS A 208 11.16 -17.52 6.04
C LYS A 208 11.56 -17.50 7.51
N GLN A 209 10.81 -16.80 8.36
CA GLN A 209 11.11 -16.74 9.78
C GLN A 209 10.96 -18.12 10.44
N GLN A 210 9.94 -18.89 10.04
CA GLN A 210 9.77 -20.26 10.48
C GLN A 210 10.94 -21.15 10.02
N ASP A 211 11.32 -21.09 8.74
CA ASP A 211 12.46 -21.84 8.20
C ASP A 211 13.76 -21.50 8.93
N LEU A 212 14.02 -20.22 9.17
CA LEU A 212 15.22 -19.77 9.89
C LEU A 212 15.20 -20.28 11.34
N SER A 213 14.07 -20.17 12.03
CA SER A 213 13.94 -20.66 13.41
C SER A 213 14.17 -22.16 13.56
N LEU A 214 13.87 -22.95 12.53
CA LEU A 214 14.07 -24.40 12.53
C LEU A 214 15.49 -24.81 12.12
N ASN A 215 16.10 -24.09 11.18
CA ASN A 215 17.36 -24.49 10.57
C ASN A 215 18.59 -23.86 11.23
N ILE A 216 18.53 -22.61 11.70
CA ILE A 216 19.67 -21.96 12.36
C ILE A 216 20.18 -22.75 13.57
N PRO A 217 19.32 -23.23 14.50
CA PRO A 217 19.80 -24.00 15.64
C PRO A 217 20.52 -25.29 15.24
N LYS A 218 20.01 -25.98 14.21
CA LYS A 218 20.64 -27.20 13.68
C LYS A 218 22.00 -26.91 13.05
N LEU A 219 22.10 -25.82 12.30
CA LEU A 219 23.36 -25.39 11.68
C LEU A 219 24.38 -24.95 12.74
N GLN A 220 23.93 -24.26 13.80
CA GLN A 220 24.76 -23.91 14.95
C GLN A 220 25.29 -25.16 15.67
N GLU A 221 24.43 -26.14 15.93
CA GLU A 221 24.83 -27.42 16.55
C GLU A 221 25.85 -28.17 15.68
N ASN A 222 25.61 -28.25 14.37
CA ASN A 222 26.54 -28.91 13.45
C ASN A 222 27.88 -28.17 13.37
N ASN A 223 27.87 -26.84 13.36
CA ASN A 223 29.08 -26.03 13.36
C ASN A 223 29.90 -26.24 14.63
N ALA A 224 29.25 -26.28 15.80
CA ALA A 224 29.89 -26.58 17.07
C ALA A 224 30.52 -27.99 17.08
N LYS A 225 29.78 -29.02 16.64
CA LYS A 225 30.32 -30.40 16.54
C LYS A 225 31.52 -30.50 15.60
N LEU A 226 31.49 -29.79 14.48
CA LEU A 226 32.59 -29.78 13.51
C LEU A 226 33.84 -29.15 14.12
N ARG A 227 33.66 -28.04 14.83
CA ARG A 227 34.73 -27.37 15.58
C ARG A 227 35.33 -28.29 16.65
N ASP A 228 34.51 -28.88 17.51
CA ASP A 228 34.96 -29.79 18.57
C ASP A 228 35.72 -31.01 17.99
N SER A 229 35.25 -31.57 16.88
CA SER A 229 35.92 -32.69 16.21
C SER A 229 37.30 -32.30 15.67
N ILE A 230 37.42 -31.10 15.10
CA ILE A 230 38.68 -30.59 14.55
C ILE A 230 39.66 -30.23 15.66
N ASP A 231 39.17 -29.57 16.72
CA ASP A 231 39.94 -29.26 17.92
C ASP A 231 40.51 -30.55 18.53
N SER A 232 39.68 -31.60 18.64
CA SER A 232 40.08 -32.91 19.19
C SER A 232 41.13 -33.63 18.34
N ILE A 233 41.05 -33.58 17.01
CA ILE A 233 42.06 -34.18 16.13
C ILE A 233 43.43 -33.50 16.36
N ILE A 234 43.45 -32.18 16.56
CA ILE A 234 44.70 -31.42 16.70
C ILE A 234 45.29 -31.49 18.09
N THR A 235 44.46 -31.57 19.14
CA THR A 235 44.97 -31.77 20.51
C THR A 235 45.49 -33.19 20.74
N ASN A 236 45.07 -34.17 19.94
CA ASN A 236 45.51 -35.57 20.03
C ASN A 236 46.60 -35.94 18.99
N LEU A 237 47.07 -34.99 18.18
CA LEU A 237 48.23 -35.10 17.29
C LEU A 237 49.52 -34.69 18.02
#